data_AF-A0A2D6CZL7-F1
#
_entry.id   AF-A0A2D6CZL7-F1
#
_cell.length_a   1.000
_cell.length_b   1.000
_cell.length_c   1.000
_cell.angle_alpha   90.00
_cell.angle_beta   90.00
_cell.angle_gamma   90.00
#
_symmetry.space_group_name_H-M   'P 1'
#
loop_
_entity.id
_entity.type
_entity.pdbx_description
1 polymer ?
#
loop_
_entity_poly.entity_id
_entity_poly.type
_entity_poly.pdbx_seq_one_letter_code
_entity_poly.pdbx_strand_id
1 'polypeptide(L)'
;MKPQRRDSWQEAWQLSLDITCADLRAADLADRCAKSGATLSAADGAVEVTFLNRLYRVTPSDFDVALAGSESAVSITDKILILHYLSTAG
;
A
#
# COMPACT_ATOMS: atom_id res chain seq x y z
N MET A 1 -11.94 -9.18 -30.74
CA MET A 1 -10.82 -8.29 -30.33
C MET A 1 -10.05 -9.05 -29.26
N LYS A 2 -8.82 -9.51 -29.53
CA LYS A 2 -8.02 -10.17 -28.47
C LYS A 2 -7.44 -9.04 -27.60
N PRO A 3 -7.63 -9.05 -26.27
CA PRO A 3 -7.06 -8.03 -25.41
C PRO A 3 -5.54 -7.99 -25.62
N GLN A 4 -4.96 -6.79 -25.76
CA GLN A 4 -3.51 -6.70 -25.91
C GLN A 4 -2.88 -7.09 -24.58
N ARG A 5 -1.73 -7.79 -24.63
CA ARG A 5 -1.01 -8.26 -23.43
C ARG A 5 -0.70 -7.14 -22.41
N ARG A 6 -0.70 -5.86 -22.80
CA ARG A 6 -0.48 -4.73 -21.88
C ARG A 6 -1.74 -4.38 -21.06
N ASP A 7 -2.92 -4.54 -21.65
CA ASP A 7 -4.20 -4.25 -20.99
C ASP A 7 -4.44 -5.26 -19.86
N SER A 8 -4.08 -6.53 -20.08
CA SER A 8 -4.21 -7.59 -19.06
C SER A 8 -3.33 -7.39 -17.82
N TRP A 9 -2.17 -6.71 -17.94
CA TRP A 9 -1.28 -6.46 -16.80
C TRP A 9 -1.76 -5.29 -15.95
N GLN A 10 -2.26 -4.22 -16.57
CA GLN A 10 -2.87 -3.11 -15.84
C GLN A 10 -4.11 -3.58 -15.07
N GLU A 11 -4.97 -4.38 -15.71
CA GLU A 11 -6.12 -4.99 -15.05
C GLU A 11 -5.70 -5.89 -13.87
N ALA A 12 -4.67 -6.72 -14.04
CA ALA A 12 -4.17 -7.57 -12.98
C ALA A 12 -3.57 -6.77 -11.80
N TRP A 13 -2.85 -5.69 -12.07
CA TRP A 13 -2.31 -4.80 -11.03
C TRP A 13 -3.41 -4.05 -10.28
N GLN A 14 -4.41 -3.54 -11.00
CA GLN A 14 -5.55 -2.87 -10.37
C GLN A 14 -6.32 -3.84 -9.48
N LEU A 15 -6.60 -5.05 -9.96
CA LEU A 15 -7.26 -6.08 -9.17
C LEU A 15 -6.47 -6.43 -7.90
N SER A 16 -5.14 -6.55 -8.01
CA SER A 16 -4.27 -6.83 -6.87
C SER A 16 -4.29 -5.70 -5.83
N LEU A 17 -4.33 -4.44 -6.28
CA LEU A 17 -4.51 -3.28 -5.40
C LEU A 17 -5.87 -3.34 -4.71
N ASP A 18 -6.95 -3.52 -5.47
CA ASP A 18 -8.30 -3.52 -4.93
C ASP A 18 -8.49 -4.58 -3.85
N ILE A 19 -7.98 -5.79 -4.08
CA ILE A 19 -8.00 -6.89 -3.10
C ILE A 19 -7.22 -6.51 -1.84
N THR A 20 -5.99 -6.03 -2.00
CA THR A 20 -5.13 -5.69 -0.85
C THR A 20 -5.74 -4.54 -0.01
N CYS A 21 -6.33 -3.56 -0.67
CA CYS A 21 -7.03 -2.46 -0.01
C CYS A 21 -8.29 -2.96 0.72
N ALA A 22 -9.03 -3.90 0.15
CA ALA A 22 -10.19 -4.50 0.82
C ALA A 22 -9.77 -5.25 2.09
N ASP A 23 -8.69 -6.04 2.02
CA ASP A 23 -8.14 -6.77 3.17
C ASP A 23 -7.70 -5.82 4.29
N LEU A 24 -7.01 -4.73 3.93
CA LEU A 24 -6.56 -3.73 4.91
C LEU A 24 -7.73 -2.95 5.54
N ARG A 25 -8.82 -2.69 4.81
CA ARG A 25 -10.04 -2.06 5.38
C ARG A 25 -10.74 -2.95 6.39
N ALA A 26 -10.68 -4.27 6.19
CA ALA A 26 -11.28 -5.25 7.09
C ALA A 26 -10.37 -5.56 8.30
N ALA A 27 -9.09 -5.20 8.24
CA ALA A 27 -8.12 -5.44 9.29
C ALA A 27 -8.09 -4.33 10.35
N ASP A 28 -7.62 -4.67 11.56
CA ASP A 28 -7.21 -3.68 12.55
C ASP A 28 -5.86 -3.10 12.14
N LEU A 29 -5.87 -1.86 11.62
CA LEU A 29 -4.67 -1.18 11.17
C LEU A 29 -3.64 -1.00 12.29
N ALA A 30 -4.07 -0.85 13.55
CA ALA A 30 -3.13 -0.70 14.66
C ALA A 30 -2.37 -2.01 14.92
N ASP A 31 -3.07 -3.15 14.91
CA ASP A 31 -2.46 -4.48 15.01
C ASP A 31 -1.52 -4.76 13.82
N ARG A 32 -1.95 -4.44 12.59
CA ARG A 32 -1.12 -4.59 11.39
C ARG A 32 0.15 -3.74 11.46
N CYS A 33 0.03 -2.49 11.89
CA CYS A 33 1.18 -1.60 12.05
C CYS A 33 2.18 -2.16 13.08
N ALA A 34 1.68 -2.62 14.23
CA ALA A 34 2.51 -3.21 15.28
C ALA A 34 3.30 -4.43 14.77
N LYS A 35 2.69 -5.26 13.92
CA LYS A 35 3.31 -6.46 13.34
C LYS A 35 4.27 -6.15 12.20
N SER A 36 3.99 -5.12 11.40
CA SER A 36 4.80 -4.75 10.23
C SER A 36 5.97 -3.83 10.56
N GLY A 37 6.11 -3.40 11.83
CA GLY A 37 7.04 -2.34 12.21
C GLY A 37 6.66 -0.99 11.61
N ALA A 38 5.39 -0.81 11.23
CA ALA A 38 4.87 0.47 10.78
C ALA A 38 4.30 1.24 11.97
N THR A 39 4.19 2.55 11.84
CA THR A 39 3.66 3.44 12.87
C THR A 39 2.42 4.13 12.37
N LEU A 40 1.35 4.07 13.16
CA LEU A 40 0.12 4.82 12.90
C LEU A 40 0.27 6.24 13.45
N SER A 41 0.17 7.24 12.57
CA SER A 41 0.22 8.65 12.93
C SER A 41 -1.03 9.04 13.72
N ALA A 42 -0.83 9.54 14.94
CA ALA A 42 -1.92 10.05 15.76
C ALA A 42 -2.53 11.36 15.24
N ALA A 43 -1.83 12.08 14.36
CA ALA A 43 -2.25 13.38 13.86
C ALA A 43 -3.29 13.28 12.74
N ASP A 44 -3.13 12.32 11.84
CA ASP A 44 -3.93 12.19 10.62
C ASP A 44 -4.28 10.74 10.25
N GLY A 45 -3.92 9.77 11.09
CA GLY A 45 -4.20 8.35 10.86
C GLY A 45 -3.37 7.72 9.74
N ALA A 46 -2.38 8.43 9.18
CA ALA A 46 -1.50 7.87 8.15
C ALA A 46 -0.62 6.75 8.73
N VAL A 47 -0.34 5.75 7.91
CA VAL A 47 0.60 4.66 8.27
C VAL A 47 1.96 4.99 7.70
N GLU A 48 2.98 5.05 8.55
CA GLU A 48 4.37 5.25 8.13
C GLU A 48 5.13 3.94 8.23
N VAL A 49 5.73 3.50 7.13
CA VAL A 49 6.42 2.20 7.03
C VAL A 49 7.78 2.38 6.36
N THR A 50 8.82 1.84 7.01
CA THR A 50 10.15 1.79 6.40
C THR A 50 10.26 0.50 5.58
N PHE A 51 10.41 0.63 4.27
CA PHE A 51 10.57 -0.48 3.35
C PHE A 51 11.79 -0.22 2.46
N LEU A 52 12.71 -1.19 2.38
CA LEU A 52 13.97 -1.07 1.61
C LEU A 52 14.74 0.25 1.88
N ASN A 53 14.88 0.63 3.16
CA ASN A 53 15.52 1.88 3.63
C ASN A 53 14.87 3.17 3.14
N ARG A 54 13.59 3.12 2.76
CA ARG A 54 12.80 4.28 2.38
C ARG A 54 11.56 4.36 3.26
N LEU A 55 11.26 5.55 3.74
CA LEU A 55 10.07 5.80 4.53
C LEU A 55 8.91 6.11 3.58
N TYR A 56 7.88 5.29 3.64
CA TYR A 56 6.64 5.48 2.90
C TYR A 56 5.52 5.88 3.84
N ARG A 57 4.64 6.74 3.35
CA ARG A 57 3.41 7.16 4.03
C ARG A 57 2.24 6.60 3.25
N VAL A 58 1.37 5.86 3.93
CA VAL A 58 0.15 5.28 3.39
C VAL A 58 -1.04 6.00 3.99
N THR A 59 -1.93 6.49 3.14
CA THR A 59 -3.16 7.17 3.56
C THR A 59 -4.31 6.16 3.59
N PRO A 60 -4.90 5.82 4.75
CA PRO A 60 -5.85 4.69 4.82
C PRO A 60 -7.19 4.90 4.08
N SER A 61 -7.59 6.14 3.80
CA SER A 61 -8.86 6.42 3.11
C SER A 61 -8.89 5.86 1.69
N ASP A 62 -7.79 6.01 0.96
CA ASP A 62 -7.62 5.61 -0.44
C ASP A 62 -6.51 4.56 -0.63
N PHE A 63 -5.77 4.24 0.44
CA PHE A 63 -4.55 3.43 0.41
C PHE A 63 -3.52 3.99 -0.58
N ASP A 64 -3.50 5.31 -0.76
CA ASP A 64 -2.45 5.93 -1.55
C ASP A 64 -1.12 5.83 -0.80
N VAL A 65 -0.06 5.64 -1.57
CA VAL A 65 1.30 5.46 -1.05
C VAL A 65 2.19 6.55 -1.63
N ALA A 66 2.76 7.33 -0.72
CA ALA A 66 3.72 8.39 -1.03
C ALA A 66 5.05 8.10 -0.36
N LEU A 67 6.14 8.62 -0.94
CA LEU A 67 7.44 8.61 -0.29
C LEU A 67 7.51 9.79 0.68
N ALA A 68 7.83 9.54 1.95
CA ALA A 68 7.92 10.61 2.94
C ALA A 68 9.05 11.59 2.55
N GLY A 69 8.71 12.88 2.48
CA GLY A 69 9.66 13.93 2.09
C GLY A 69 9.91 14.04 0.58
N SER A 70 9.11 13.39 -0.28
CA SER A 70 9.19 13.55 -1.73
C SER A 70 7.80 13.66 -2.36
N GLU A 71 7.66 14.56 -3.33
CA GLU A 71 6.48 14.65 -4.19
C GLU A 71 6.54 13.65 -5.37
N SER A 72 7.55 12.79 -5.41
CA SER A 72 7.69 11.81 -6.49
C SER A 72 6.61 10.73 -6.40
N ALA A 73 5.96 10.48 -7.52
CA ALA A 73 4.99 9.39 -7.64
C ALA A 73 5.65 8.03 -7.38
N VAL A 74 5.06 7.24 -6.49
CA VAL A 74 5.47 5.86 -6.21
C VAL A 74 4.96 4.95 -7.34
N SER A 75 5.81 4.04 -7.82
CA SER A 75 5.43 3.10 -8.88
C SER A 75 4.29 2.18 -8.45
N ILE A 76 3.43 1.74 -9.37
CA ILE A 76 2.31 0.84 -9.02
C ILE A 76 2.79 -0.46 -8.35
N THR A 77 3.94 -0.96 -8.76
CA THR A 77 4.58 -2.14 -8.17
C THR A 77 4.98 -1.89 -6.72
N ASP A 78 5.60 -0.75 -6.42
CA ASP A 78 5.94 -0.40 -5.04
C ASP A 78 4.69 -0.23 -4.19
N LYS A 79 3.63 0.39 -4.73
CA LYS A 79 2.34 0.51 -4.02
C LYS A 79 1.80 -0.86 -3.62
N ILE A 80 1.75 -1.80 -4.57
CA ILE A 80 1.31 -3.18 -4.32
C ILE A 80 2.19 -3.85 -3.26
N LEU A 81 3.52 -3.75 -3.38
CA LEU A 81 4.44 -4.38 -2.44
C LEU A 81 4.28 -3.85 -1.02
N ILE A 82 4.15 -2.52 -0.85
CA ILE A 82 4.01 -1.88 0.46
C ILE A 82 2.67 -2.25 1.10
N LEU A 83 1.57 -2.17 0.35
CA LEU A 83 0.25 -2.54 0.85
C LEU A 83 0.19 -4.03 1.19
N HIS A 84 0.78 -4.88 0.35
CA HIS A 84 0.83 -6.32 0.60
C HIS A 84 1.67 -6.65 1.83
N TYR A 85 2.81 -5.98 2.03
CA TYR A 85 3.62 -6.09 3.23
C TYR A 85 2.83 -5.73 4.50
N LEU A 86 2.07 -4.63 4.48
CA LEU A 86 1.19 -4.24 5.59
C LEU A 86 0.05 -5.24 5.84
N SER A 87 -0.50 -5.85 4.78
CA SER A 87 -1.59 -6.83 4.90
C SER A 87 -1.11 -8.19 5.41
N THR A 88 0.10 -8.61 5.04
CA THR A 88 0.65 -9.93 5.37
C THR A 88 1.47 -9.98 6.65
N ALA A 89 1.89 -8.83 7.19
CA ALA A 89 2.53 -8.78 8.49
C ALA A 89 1.59 -9.36 9.57
N GLY A 90 2.03 -10.48 10.17
CA GLY A 90 1.26 -11.37 11.02
C GLY A 90 2.06 -11.78 12.25
#